data_AF-A0AAF0M232-F1
#
_entry.id   AF-A0AAF0M232-F1
#
_cell.length_a   1.000
_cell.length_b   1.000
_cell.length_c   1.000
_cell.angle_alpha   90.00
_cell.angle_beta   90.00
_cell.angle_gamma   90.00
#
_symmetry.space_group_name_H-M   'P 1'
#
loop_
_entity.id
_entity.type
_entity.pdbx_description
1 polymer ?
#
loop_
_entity_poly.entity_id
_entity_poly.type
_entity_poly.pdbx_seq_one_letter_code
_entity_poly.pdbx_strand_id
1 'polypeptide(L)'
;MVFALALVIGGAVIVTWLTWRAANGSLARNDLAGVRTRVTMSSDEAWRIGHRAALRPTVIAGILTVLWSLASIGLAPLRNPVSVLVATAVLLGGALLSIPVAHRAVRRCNTENDASA
;
A
#
# COMPACT_ATOMS: atom_id res chain seq x y z
N MET A 1 14.55 -3.45 -19.24
CA MET A 1 13.07 -3.40 -19.22
C MET A 1 12.46 -4.54 -18.42
N VAL A 2 12.68 -5.81 -18.79
CA VAL A 2 12.18 -6.97 -18.00
C VAL A 2 12.68 -6.93 -16.55
N PHE A 3 13.97 -6.61 -16.34
CA PHE A 3 14.53 -6.41 -15.00
C PHE A 3 13.81 -5.30 -14.19
N ALA A 4 13.49 -4.16 -14.83
CA ALA A 4 12.77 -3.07 -14.16
C ALA A 4 11.33 -3.49 -13.79
N LEU A 5 10.62 -4.19 -14.67
CA LEU A 5 9.29 -4.73 -14.38
C LEU A 5 9.34 -5.77 -13.26
N ALA A 6 10.37 -6.62 -13.22
CA ALA A 6 10.59 -7.57 -12.14
C ALA A 6 10.84 -6.87 -10.78
N LEU A 7 11.60 -5.77 -10.77
CA LEU A 7 11.76 -4.94 -9.57
C LEU A 7 10.45 -4.30 -9.12
N VAL A 8 9.62 -3.82 -10.06
CA VAL A 8 8.30 -3.24 -9.75
C VAL A 8 7.37 -4.30 -9.16
N ILE A 9 7.36 -5.53 -9.71
CA ILE A 9 6.64 -6.68 -9.14
C ILE A 9 7.12 -6.96 -7.72
N GLY A 10 8.45 -7.06 -7.51
CA GLY A 10 9.04 -7.29 -6.19
C GLY A 10 8.64 -6.22 -5.18
N GLY A 11 8.70 -4.94 -5.59
CA GLY A 11 8.27 -3.81 -4.77
C GLY A 11 6.79 -3.89 -4.39
N ALA A 12 5.90 -4.18 -5.35
CA ALA A 12 4.48 -4.33 -5.11
C ALA A 12 4.17 -5.46 -4.10
N VAL A 13 4.85 -6.60 -4.23
CA VAL A 13 4.72 -7.73 -3.31
C VAL A 13 5.19 -7.34 -1.90
N ILE A 14 6.37 -6.72 -1.79
CA ILE A 14 6.95 -6.31 -0.49
C ILE A 14 6.05 -5.28 0.21
N VAL A 15 5.59 -4.26 -0.50
CA VAL A 15 4.70 -3.22 0.06
C VAL A 15 3.39 -3.82 0.54
N THR A 16 2.78 -4.71 -0.24
CA THR A 16 1.54 -5.39 0.12
C THR A 16 1.75 -6.28 1.35
N TRP A 17 2.85 -7.03 1.38
CA TRP A 17 3.18 -7.94 2.48
C TRP A 17 3.46 -7.18 3.79
N LEU A 18 4.22 -6.09 3.74
CA LEU A 18 4.47 -5.24 4.91
C LEU A 18 3.18 -4.63 5.45
N THR A 19 2.30 -4.16 4.57
CA THR A 19 0.99 -3.59 4.95
C THR A 19 0.10 -4.64 5.60
N TRP A 20 0.09 -5.86 5.07
CA TRP A 20 -0.62 -7.00 5.65
C TRP A 20 -0.07 -7.36 7.04
N ARG A 21 1.25 -7.45 7.18
CA ARG A 21 1.91 -7.78 8.45
C ARG A 21 1.65 -6.72 9.53
N ALA A 22 1.63 -5.45 9.15
CA ALA A 22 1.25 -4.34 10.02
C ALA A 22 -0.23 -4.38 10.42
N ALA A 23 -1.14 -4.69 9.48
CA ALA A 23 -2.57 -4.83 9.76
C ALA A 23 -2.90 -6.02 10.68
N ASN A 24 -2.12 -7.11 10.60
CA ASN A 24 -2.28 -8.29 11.43
C ASN A 24 -1.62 -8.17 12.81
N GLY A 25 -0.96 -7.05 13.11
CA GLY A 25 -0.27 -6.82 14.39
C GLY A 25 1.03 -7.61 14.57
N SER A 26 1.48 -8.34 13.55
CA SER A 26 2.77 -9.06 13.56
C SER A 26 3.96 -8.11 13.37
N LEU A 27 3.71 -6.90 12.86
CA LEU A 27 4.70 -5.84 12.78
C LEU A 27 4.39 -4.79 13.84
N ALA A 28 5.20 -4.78 14.90
CA ALA A 28 5.20 -3.71 15.88
C ALA A 28 5.47 -2.36 15.19
N ARG A 29 4.97 -1.28 15.79
CA ARG A 29 5.14 0.08 15.28
C ARG A 29 6.63 0.34 15.03
N ASN A 30 7.00 0.56 13.77
CA ASN A 30 8.41 0.67 13.39
C ASN A 30 8.65 1.85 12.44
N ASP A 31 9.82 2.45 12.59
CA ASP A 31 10.34 3.55 11.80
C ASP A 31 11.14 3.05 10.59
N LEU A 32 10.78 1.89 10.03
CA LEU A 32 11.39 1.35 8.81
C LEU A 32 10.35 0.92 7.75
N ALA A 33 9.14 0.53 8.14
CA ALA A 33 8.16 -0.05 7.21
C ALA A 33 6.73 0.48 7.46
N GLY A 34 5.98 0.76 6.39
CA GLY A 34 4.56 1.14 6.44
C GLY A 34 4.27 2.63 6.25
N VAL A 35 2.98 3.00 6.35
CA VAL A 35 2.51 4.39 6.18
C VAL A 35 2.76 5.15 7.49
N ARG A 36 3.88 5.88 7.54
CA ARG A 36 4.26 6.71 8.70
C ARG A 36 3.59 8.07 8.62
N THR A 37 2.36 8.13 9.10
CA THR A 37 1.72 9.42 9.38
C THR A 37 1.69 9.63 10.89
N ARG A 38 1.70 10.89 11.35
CA ARG A 38 1.53 11.21 12.78
C ARG A 38 0.30 10.53 13.38
N VAL A 39 -0.73 10.32 12.56
CA VAL A 39 -2.00 9.70 12.97
C VAL A 39 -1.90 8.18 13.11
N THR A 40 -1.19 7.48 12.20
CA THR A 40 -1.00 6.03 12.35
C THR A 40 0.04 5.67 13.41
N MET A 41 0.90 6.61 13.81
CA MET A 41 1.93 6.38 14.83
C MET A 41 1.55 6.86 16.24
N SER A 42 0.33 7.37 16.46
CA SER A 42 -0.10 7.89 17.77
C SER A 42 -0.29 6.79 18.82
N SER A 43 -0.76 5.61 18.40
CA SER A 43 -0.94 4.44 19.26
C SER A 43 -0.84 3.15 18.44
N ASP A 44 -0.58 2.03 19.09
CA ASP A 44 -0.55 0.72 18.42
C ASP A 44 -1.92 0.33 17.85
N GLU A 45 -2.99 0.82 18.47
CA GLU A 45 -4.35 0.65 17.98
C GLU A 45 -4.59 1.48 16.70
N ALA A 46 -4.17 2.74 16.68
CA ALA A 46 -4.24 3.59 15.49
C ALA A 46 -3.38 3.03 14.34
N TRP A 47 -2.23 2.41 14.66
CA TRP A 47 -1.38 1.72 13.71
C TRP A 47 -2.13 0.56 13.03
N ARG A 48 -2.76 -0.33 13.81
CA ARG A 48 -3.53 -1.46 13.25
C ARG A 48 -4.75 -1.00 12.47
N ILE A 49 -5.52 -0.05 12.99
CA ILE A 49 -6.74 0.47 12.32
C ILE A 49 -6.37 1.12 10.99
N GLY A 50 -5.36 1.98 11.00
CA GLY A 50 -4.86 2.64 9.79
C GLY A 50 -4.37 1.65 8.75
N HIS A 51 -3.56 0.66 9.15
CA HIS A 51 -3.05 -0.35 8.22
C HIS A 51 -4.12 -1.31 7.73
N ARG A 52 -5.11 -1.68 8.56
CA ARG A 52 -6.25 -2.51 8.13
C ARG A 52 -7.12 -1.78 7.10
N ALA A 53 -7.33 -0.49 7.25
CA ALA A 53 -8.03 0.33 6.25
C ALA A 53 -7.19 0.53 4.97
N ALA A 54 -5.88 0.72 5.10
CA ALA A 54 -4.94 0.85 3.99
C ALA A 54 -4.70 -0.45 3.21
N LEU A 55 -4.98 -1.62 3.80
CA LEU A 55 -4.73 -2.91 3.18
C LEU A 55 -5.49 -3.10 1.87
N ARG A 56 -6.78 -2.78 1.84
CA ARG A 56 -7.63 -2.95 0.66
C ARG A 56 -7.10 -2.19 -0.57
N PRO A 57 -6.86 -0.86 -0.52
CA PRO A 57 -6.33 -0.13 -1.66
C PRO A 57 -4.90 -0.60 -2.04
N THR A 58 -4.08 -0.96 -1.05
CA THR A 58 -2.71 -1.44 -1.32
C THR A 58 -2.70 -2.78 -2.06
N VAL A 59 -3.54 -3.73 -1.65
CA VAL A 59 -3.67 -5.04 -2.31
C VAL A 59 -4.19 -4.87 -3.73
N ILE A 60 -5.22 -4.03 -3.94
CA ILE A 60 -5.76 -3.77 -5.28
C ILE A 60 -4.69 -3.17 -6.20
N ALA A 61 -3.98 -2.14 -5.73
CA ALA A 61 -2.90 -1.52 -6.50
C ALA A 61 -1.74 -2.50 -6.76
N GLY A 62 -1.39 -3.34 -5.79
CA GLY A 62 -0.39 -4.38 -5.93
C GLY A 62 -0.76 -5.39 -7.01
N ILE A 63 -1.99 -5.92 -6.98
CA ILE A 63 -2.50 -6.87 -7.98
C ILE A 63 -2.49 -6.23 -9.38
N LEU A 64 -3.02 -5.01 -9.52
CA LEU A 64 -3.03 -4.31 -10.81
C LEU A 64 -1.61 -4.08 -11.35
N THR A 65 -0.68 -3.70 -10.49
CA THR A 65 0.73 -3.51 -10.84
C THR A 65 1.37 -4.81 -11.33
N VAL A 66 1.11 -5.93 -10.64
CA VAL A 66 1.65 -7.24 -11.01
C VAL A 66 1.07 -7.73 -12.34
N LEU A 67 -0.25 -7.66 -12.51
CA LEU A 67 -0.92 -8.07 -13.75
C LEU A 67 -0.44 -7.24 -14.95
N TRP A 68 -0.34 -5.92 -14.79
CA TRP A 68 0.17 -5.02 -15.83
C TRP A 68 1.62 -5.32 -16.19
N SER A 69 2.46 -5.58 -15.19
CA SER A 69 3.88 -5.90 -15.40
C SER A 69 4.06 -7.25 -16.10
N LEU A 70 3.28 -8.27 -15.74
CA LEU A 70 3.26 -9.58 -16.41
C LEU A 70 2.79 -9.46 -17.87
N ALA A 71 1.70 -8.73 -18.11
CA ALA A 71 1.22 -8.46 -19.46
C ALA A 71 2.28 -7.73 -20.31
N SER A 72 2.99 -6.77 -19.71
CA SER A 72 4.05 -6.01 -20.39
C SER A 72 5.30 -6.84 -20.71
N ILE A 73 5.55 -7.91 -19.95
CA ILE A 73 6.63 -8.87 -20.24
C ILE A 73 6.20 -9.84 -21.36
N GLY A 74 4.96 -10.33 -21.31
CA GLY A 74 4.46 -11.36 -22.24
C GLY A 74 4.03 -10.83 -23.61
N LEU A 75 3.58 -9.58 -23.71
CA LEU A 75 3.08 -8.99 -24.96
C LEU A 75 4.13 -8.06 -25.57
N ALA A 76 4.63 -8.41 -26.76
CA ALA A 76 5.61 -7.60 -27.50
C ALA A 76 5.19 -6.12 -27.71
N PRO A 77 3.90 -5.78 -28.00
CA PRO A 77 3.47 -4.39 -28.14
C PRO A 77 3.61 -3.54 -26.88
N LEU A 78 3.63 -4.16 -25.70
CA LEU A 78 3.69 -3.48 -24.39
C LEU A 78 5.13 -3.37 -23.87
N ARG A 79 6.10 -3.93 -24.59
CA ARG A 79 7.51 -3.98 -24.21
C ARG A 79 8.22 -2.68 -24.55
N ASN A 80 7.73 -1.58 -23.97
CA ASN A 80 8.20 -0.20 -24.16
C ASN A 80 8.42 0.48 -22.79
N PRO A 81 9.34 1.46 -22.65
CA PRO A 81 9.65 2.08 -21.35
C PRO A 81 8.43 2.73 -20.67
N VAL A 82 7.41 3.11 -21.45
CA VAL A 82 6.14 3.64 -20.96
C VAL A 82 5.42 2.65 -20.04
N SER A 83 5.53 1.33 -20.28
CA SER A 83 4.85 0.35 -19.43
C SER A 83 5.41 0.30 -18.02
N VAL A 84 6.72 0.55 -17.86
CA VAL A 84 7.36 0.70 -16.54
C VAL A 84 6.84 1.94 -15.83
N LEU A 85 6.73 3.08 -16.53
CA LEU A 85 6.19 4.31 -15.95
C LEU A 85 4.74 4.13 -15.48
N VAL A 86 3.91 3.46 -16.27
CA VAL A 86 2.53 3.14 -15.90
C VAL A 86 2.51 2.23 -14.66
N ALA A 87 3.30 1.16 -14.64
CA ALA A 87 3.37 0.24 -13.50
C ALA A 87 3.79 0.95 -12.21
N THR A 88 4.82 1.79 -12.29
CA THR A 88 5.32 2.59 -11.17
C THR A 88 4.28 3.62 -10.71
N ALA A 89 3.60 4.30 -11.64
CA ALA A 89 2.56 5.26 -11.31
C ALA A 89 1.37 4.60 -10.60
N VAL A 90 0.94 3.41 -11.03
CA VAL A 90 -0.13 2.64 -10.37
C VAL A 90 0.29 2.24 -8.95
N LEU A 91 1.52 1.75 -8.78
CA LEU A 91 2.03 1.36 -7.47
C LEU A 91 2.14 2.56 -6.51
N LEU A 92 2.72 3.67 -6.97
CA LEU A 92 2.85 4.90 -6.19
C LEU A 92 1.47 5.51 -5.89
N GLY A 93 0.57 5.54 -6.87
CA GLY A 93 -0.79 6.00 -6.69
C GLY A 93 -1.54 5.20 -5.63
N GLY A 94 -1.43 3.87 -5.66
CA GLY A 94 -1.98 2.99 -4.63
C GLY A 94 -1.43 3.26 -3.24
N ALA A 95 -0.11 3.45 -3.12
CA ALA A 95 0.53 3.80 -1.86
C ALA A 95 0.08 5.18 -1.35
N LEU A 96 -0.05 6.18 -2.23
CA LEU A 96 -0.50 7.52 -1.86
C LEU A 96 -1.97 7.55 -1.46
N LEU A 97 -2.84 6.79 -2.14
CA LEU A 97 -4.26 6.66 -1.79
C LEU A 97 -4.47 5.95 -0.44
N SER A 98 -3.53 5.11 -0.02
CA SER A 98 -3.59 4.44 1.28
C SER A 98 -3.48 5.43 2.46
N ILE A 99 -2.81 6.57 2.26
CA ILE A 99 -2.59 7.63 3.28
C ILE A 99 -3.91 8.30 3.73
N PRO A 100 -4.73 8.92 2.85
CA PRO A 100 -5.98 9.55 3.26
C PRO A 100 -7.01 8.54 3.76
N VAL A 101 -6.99 7.30 3.25
CA VAL A 101 -7.88 6.22 3.73
C VAL A 101 -7.54 5.84 5.16
N ALA A 102 -6.24 5.67 5.47
CA ALA A 102 -5.79 5.41 6.83
C ALA A 102 -6.15 6.57 7.78
N HIS A 103 -5.92 7.82 7.35
CA HIS A 103 -6.24 9.01 8.15
C HIS A 103 -7.74 9.14 8.44
N ARG A 104 -8.60 8.87 7.44
CA ARG A 104 -10.07 8.88 7.61
C ARG A 104 -10.54 7.79 8.56
N ALA A 105 -9.94 6.60 8.51
CA ALA A 105 -10.30 5.50 9.40
C ALA A 105 -10.00 5.81 10.87
N VAL A 106 -8.79 6.32 11.16
CA VAL A 106 -8.41 6.68 12.54
C VAL A 106 -9.26 7.83 13.08
N ARG A 107 -9.56 8.85 12.25
CA ARG A 107 -10.44 9.96 12.67
C ARG A 107 -11.84 9.48 13.07
N ARG A 108 -12.42 8.51 12.36
CA ARG A 108 -13.76 7.98 12.67
C ARG A 108 -13.79 7.29 14.03
N CYS A 109 -12.79 6.45 14.31
CA CYS A 109 -12.72 5.75 15.61
C CYS A 109 -12.56 6.72 16.79
N ASN A 110 -11.76 7.79 16.65
CA ASN A 110 -11.64 8.79 17.71
C ASN A 110 -12.97 9.49 18.00
N THR A 111 -13.73 9.87 16.95
CA THR A 111 -15.03 10.51 17.10
C THR A 111 -16.09 9.60 17.73
N GLU A 112 -16.09 8.31 17.41
CA GLU A 112 -16.97 7.33 18.08
C GLU A 112 -16.63 7.20 19.57
N ASN A 113 -15.34 7.19 19.91
CA ASN A 113 -14.89 7.06 21.30
C ASN A 113 -15.32 8.29 22.14
N ASP A 114 -15.18 9.50 21.59
CA ASP A 114 -15.60 10.75 22.23
C ASP A 114 -17.14 10.84 22.40
N ALA A 115 -17.91 10.23 21.51
CA ALA A 115 -19.37 10.20 21.60
C ALA A 115 -19.91 9.17 22.62
N SER A 116 -19.09 8.20 23.01
CA SER A 116 -19.42 7.16 23.98
C SER A 116 -18.94 7.44 25.42
N ALA A 117 -18.20 8.54 25.62
CA ALA A 117 -17.64 8.98 26.91
C ALA A 117 -18.52 10.05 27.58
#